data_AF-A0A352SIQ3-F1
#
_entry.id   AF-A0A352SIQ3-F1
#
_cell.length_a   1.000
_cell.length_b   1.000
_cell.length_c   1.000
_cell.angle_alpha   90.00
_cell.angle_beta   90.00
_cell.angle_gamma   90.00
#
_symmetry.space_group_name_H-M   'P 1'
#
loop_
_entity.id
_entity.type
_entity.pdbx_description
1 polymer ?
#
loop_
_entity_poly.entity_id
_entity_poly.type
_entity_poly.pdbx_seq_one_letter_code
_entity_poly.pdbx_strand_id
1 'polypeptide(L)' 'KTLKKAQRRLNKLGYNCGAPDGIMGSKTRKAIKRFQRKKHLKVTGKLNKATKRKLKLLS' A
#
# COMPACT_ATOMS: atom_id res chain seq x y z
N LYS A 1 -8.65 5.44 8.84
CA LYS A 1 -8.60 6.43 7.71
C LYS A 1 -7.38 6.25 6.78
N THR A 2 -6.16 6.07 7.28
CA THR A 2 -4.93 5.97 6.47
C THR A 2 -4.85 4.75 5.54
N LEU A 3 -5.38 3.59 5.96
CA LEU A 3 -5.33 2.37 5.14
C LEU A 3 -6.21 2.49 3.88
N LYS A 4 -7.42 3.04 4.00
CA LYS A 4 -8.31 3.35 2.87
C LYS A 4 -7.66 4.30 1.86
N LYS A 5 -6.94 5.33 2.33
CA LYS A 5 -6.14 6.22 1.46
C LYS A 5 -5.01 5.43 0.75
N ALA A 6 -4.32 4.55 1.47
CA ALA A 6 -3.26 3.71 0.90
C ALA A 6 -3.81 2.76 -0.17
N GLN A 7 -4.93 2.10 0.08
CA GLN A 7 -5.60 1.21 -0.87
C GLN A 7 -6.00 1.97 -2.16
N ARG A 8 -6.65 3.13 -2.02
CA ARG A 8 -6.96 4.00 -3.17
C ARG A 8 -5.71 4.35 -3.97
N ARG A 9 -4.62 4.71 -3.29
CA ARG A 9 -3.36 5.07 -3.96
C ARG A 9 -2.71 3.88 -4.64
N LEU A 10 -2.70 2.71 -4.01
CA LEU A 10 -2.18 1.47 -4.58
C LEU A 10 -2.96 1.09 -5.84
N ASN A 11 -4.30 1.10 -5.80
CA ASN A 11 -5.14 0.85 -6.96
C ASN A 11 -4.88 1.87 -8.08
N LYS A 12 -4.79 3.17 -7.77
CA LYS A 12 -4.45 4.21 -8.76
C LYS A 12 -3.07 4.02 -9.41
N LEU A 13 -2.15 3.36 -8.71
CA LEU A 13 -0.82 3.02 -9.21
C LEU A 13 -0.75 1.65 -9.90
N GLY A 14 -1.89 0.97 -10.10
CA GLY A 14 -1.97 -0.36 -10.74
C GLY A 14 -1.72 -1.55 -9.80
N TYR A 15 -1.53 -1.31 -8.50
CA TYR A 15 -1.39 -2.39 -7.51
C TYR A 15 -2.75 -2.75 -6.93
N ASN A 16 -3.44 -3.70 -7.56
CA ASN A 16 -4.76 -4.15 -7.11
C ASN A 16 -4.71 -4.66 -5.66
N CYS A 17 -5.30 -3.88 -4.74
CA CYS A 17 -5.43 -4.20 -3.33
C CYS A 17 -6.84 -4.63 -2.90
N GLY A 18 -7.77 -4.74 -3.86
CA GLY A 18 -9.20 -4.91 -3.61
C GLY A 18 -9.92 -3.59 -3.34
N ALA A 19 -11.12 -3.68 -2.75
CA ALA A 19 -11.91 -2.52 -2.36
C ALA A 19 -11.13 -1.66 -1.35
N PRO A 20 -11.15 -0.32 -1.45
CA PRO A 20 -10.60 0.57 -0.45
C PRO A 20 -11.52 0.64 0.79
N ASP A 21 -11.69 -0.48 1.47
CA ASP A 21 -12.52 -0.68 2.66
C ASP A 21 -11.84 -0.22 3.95
N GLY A 22 -10.51 -0.04 3.93
CA GLY A 22 -9.71 0.25 5.10
C GLY A 22 -9.30 -0.98 5.91
N ILE A 23 -9.40 -2.19 5.33
CA ILE A 23 -9.07 -3.47 5.97
C ILE A 23 -7.73 -4.00 5.43
N MET A 24 -6.87 -4.49 6.32
CA MET A 24 -5.60 -5.11 5.93
C MET A 24 -5.83 -6.58 5.53
N GLY A 25 -6.43 -6.79 4.36
CA GLY A 25 -6.67 -8.12 3.80
C GLY A 25 -5.47 -8.71 3.05
N SER A 26 -5.63 -9.94 2.55
CA SER A 26 -4.61 -10.64 1.75
C SER A 26 -4.26 -9.88 0.46
N LYS A 27 -5.27 -9.34 -0.24
CA LYS A 27 -5.09 -8.50 -1.46
C LYS A 27 -4.29 -7.23 -1.14
N THR A 28 -4.62 -6.54 -0.06
CA THR A 28 -3.90 -5.33 0.37
C THR A 28 -2.44 -5.64 0.74
N ARG A 29 -2.17 -6.72 1.50
CA ARG A 29 -0.80 -7.17 1.79
C ARG A 29 -0.01 -7.49 0.51
N LYS A 30 -0.61 -8.21 -0.44
CA LYS A 30 0.02 -8.54 -1.73
C LYS A 30 0.34 -7.28 -2.54
N ALA A 31 -0.58 -6.33 -2.62
CA ALA A 31 -0.37 -5.03 -3.28
C ALA A 31 0.79 -4.24 -2.64
N ILE A 32 0.83 -4.18 -1.31
CA ILE A 32 1.92 -3.53 -0.58
C ILE A 32 3.27 -4.20 -0.88
N LYS A 33 3.34 -5.54 -0.85
CA LYS A 33 4.59 -6.26 -1.17
C LYS A 33 5.07 -5.96 -2.59
N ARG A 34 4.17 -5.97 -3.58
CA ARG A 34 4.49 -5.63 -4.98
C ARG A 34 4.99 -4.19 -5.11
N PHE A 35 4.31 -3.24 -4.47
CA PHE A 35 4.71 -1.84 -4.44
C PHE A 35 6.09 -1.65 -3.80
N GLN A 36 6.33 -2.28 -2.65
CA GLN A 36 7.62 -2.23 -1.96
C GLN A 36 8.74 -2.75 -2.85
N ARG A 37 8.54 -3.91 -3.49
CA ARG A 37 9.52 -4.49 -4.41
C ARG A 37 9.82 -3.55 -5.58
N LYS A 38 8.80 -3.00 -6.25
CA LYS A 38 8.97 -2.08 -7.38
C LYS A 38 9.59 -0.73 -6.99
N LYS A 39 9.49 -0.34 -5.72
CA LYS A 39 10.09 0.90 -5.18
C LYS A 39 11.40 0.64 -4.42
N HIS A 40 11.98 -0.55 -4.54
CA HIS A 40 13.23 -0.94 -3.87
C HIS A 40 13.21 -0.70 -2.35
N LEU A 41 12.05 -0.97 -1.73
CA LEU A 41 11.87 -0.92 -0.27
C LEU A 41 11.96 -2.34 0.30
N LYS A 42 12.30 -2.44 1.59
CA LYS A 42 12.19 -3.71 2.33
C LYS A 42 10.76 -4.26 2.22
N VAL A 43 10.62 -5.44 1.63
CA VAL A 43 9.35 -6.10 1.38
C VAL A 43 8.82 -6.69 2.69
N THR A 44 7.95 -5.94 3.36
CA THR A 44 7.34 -6.33 4.63
C THR A 44 5.87 -6.71 4.48
N GLY A 45 5.21 -6.25 3.40
CA GLY A 45 3.76 -6.36 3.23
C GLY A 45 2.94 -5.54 4.22
N LYS A 46 3.61 -4.71 5.04
CA LYS A 46 2.99 -3.83 6.02
C LYS A 46 3.05 -2.38 5.54
N LEU A 47 2.04 -1.58 5.89
CA LEU A 47 2.00 -0.14 5.62
C LEU A 47 2.91 0.62 6.62
N ASN A 48 4.22 0.40 6.54
CA ASN A 48 5.22 1.03 7.41
C ASN A 48 5.55 2.48 6.98
N LYS A 49 6.36 3.20 7.77
CA LYS A 49 6.72 4.61 7.52
C LYS A 49 7.31 4.82 6.12
N ALA A 50 8.23 3.95 5.68
CA ALA A 50 8.83 4.03 4.35
C ALA A 50 7.79 3.88 3.22
N THR A 51 6.85 2.93 3.37
CA THR A 51 5.77 2.71 2.41
C THR A 51 4.80 3.90 2.38
N LYS A 52 4.39 4.41 3.55
CA LYS A 52 3.53 5.60 3.66
C LYS A 52 4.18 6.82 3.00
N ARG A 53 5.47 7.06 3.24
CA ARG A 53 6.24 8.14 2.60
C ARG A 53 6.25 8.01 1.09
N LYS A 54 6.55 6.81 0.56
CA LYS A 54 6.62 6.60 -0.90
C LYS A 54 5.24 6.67 -1.57
N LEU A 55 4.17 6.36 -0.84
CA LEU A 55 2.78 6.58 -1.28
C LEU A 55 2.32 8.03 -1.12
N LYS A 56 3.16 8.94 -0.60
CA LYS A 56 2.83 10.34 -0.27
C LYS A 56 1.63 10.45 0.69
N LEU A 57 1.61 9.59 1.70
CA LEU A 57 0.58 9.54 2.75
C LEU A 57 1.03 10.19 4.07
N LEU A 58 2.27 10.67 4.12
CA LEU A 58 2.80 11.50 5.17
C LEU A 58 2.92 12.89 4.56
N SER A 59 2.06 13.79 5.03
CA SER A 59 2.06 15.23 4.78
C SER A 59 2.32 15.90 6.11
#